data_AF-A0A929I045-F1
#
_entry.id   AF-A0A929I045-F1
#
_cell.length_a   1.000
_cell.length_b   1.000
_cell.length_c   1.000
_cell.angle_alpha   90.00
_cell.angle_beta   90.00
_cell.angle_gamma   90.00
#
_symmetry.space_group_name_H-M   'P 1'
#
loop_
_entity.id
_entity.type
_entity.pdbx_description
1 polymer ?
#
loop_
_entity_poly.entity_id
_entity_poly.type
_entity_poly.pdbx_seq_one_letter_code
_entity_poly.pdbx_strand_id
1 'polypeptide(L)'
;MAELAGKKLPTVEQVETMISGCGTTRIDALAEQFGLEPTVVEATLDCLRRLRRMPEGAAVPAIACYRNDSLESIVRCAGSKYGYV
;
A
#
# COMPACT_ATOMS: atom_id res chain seq x y z
N MET A 1 -11.26 -11.67 -3.54
CA MET A 1 -10.60 -10.52 -2.89
C MET A 1 -11.11 -10.50 -1.46
N ALA A 2 -10.22 -10.38 -0.46
CA ALA A 2 -10.66 -10.35 0.94
C ALA A 2 -11.66 -9.19 1.13
N GLU A 3 -12.81 -9.47 1.73
CA GLU A 3 -13.81 -8.46 2.06
C GLU A 3 -13.24 -7.55 3.15
N LEU A 4 -12.61 -6.44 2.71
CA LEU A 4 -12.13 -5.36 3.57
C LEU A 4 -13.25 -4.36 3.90
N ALA A 5 -14.49 -4.67 3.49
CA ALA A 5 -15.66 -3.81 3.70
C ALA A 5 -15.90 -3.62 5.21
N GLY A 6 -15.84 -2.36 5.66
CA GLY A 6 -16.00 -1.99 7.07
C GLY A 6 -14.73 -2.08 7.92
N LYS A 7 -13.59 -2.47 7.35
CA LYS A 7 -12.30 -2.51 8.06
C LYS A 7 -11.57 -1.18 7.93
N LYS A 8 -10.83 -0.80 8.98
CA LYS A 8 -9.94 0.37 8.94
C LYS A 8 -8.83 0.11 7.93
N LEU A 9 -8.80 0.91 6.87
CA LEU A 9 -7.77 0.86 5.85
C LEU A 9 -6.51 1.63 6.29
N PRO A 10 -5.32 1.26 5.79
CA PRO A 10 -4.10 2.02 6.04
C PRO A 10 -4.20 3.40 5.39
N THR A 11 -3.46 4.37 5.91
CA THR A 11 -3.25 5.65 5.22
C THR A 11 -2.12 5.54 4.20
N VAL A 12 -2.05 6.50 3.27
CA VAL A 12 -0.96 6.58 2.28
C VAL A 12 0.40 6.56 2.98
N GLU A 13 0.59 7.37 4.03
CA GLU A 13 1.86 7.43 4.79
C GLU A 13 2.22 6.12 5.49
N GLN A 14 1.22 5.37 5.98
CA GLN A 14 1.46 4.04 6.56
C GLN A 14 1.93 3.05 5.49
N VAL A 15 1.33 3.10 4.30
CA VAL A 15 1.79 2.27 3.17
C VAL A 15 3.18 2.70 2.69
N GLU A 16 3.48 4.00 2.62
CA GLU A 16 4.83 4.51 2.31
C GLU A 16 5.87 3.97 3.31
N THR A 17 5.52 3.95 4.59
CA THR A 17 6.37 3.38 5.64
C THR A 17 6.58 1.88 5.42
N MET A 18 5.53 1.13 5.02
CA MET A 18 5.66 -0.28 4.64
C MET A 18 6.55 -0.48 3.42
N ILE A 19 6.48 0.38 2.40
CA ILE A 19 7.33 0.34 1.20
C ILE A 19 8.79 0.61 1.57
N SER A 20 9.06 1.66 2.36
CA SER A 20 10.42 2.02 2.80
C SER A 20 11.02 0.98 3.75
N GLY A 21 10.18 0.30 4.55
CA GLY A 21 10.59 -0.79 5.44
C GLY A 21 10.49 -2.19 4.82
N CYS A 22 10.21 -2.29 3.52
CA CYS A 22 9.83 -3.54 2.88
C CYS A 22 11.01 -4.53 2.82
N GLY A 23 11.00 -5.50 3.74
CA GLY A 23 12.00 -6.56 3.83
C GLY A 23 12.22 -7.08 5.25
N THR A 24 11.95 -6.25 6.27
CA THR A 24 12.40 -6.54 7.65
C THR A 24 11.25 -6.72 8.65
N THR A 25 10.03 -6.31 8.32
CA THR A 25 8.93 -6.23 9.29
C THR A 25 7.85 -7.29 9.03
N ARG A 26 7.50 -8.05 10.07
CA ARG A 26 6.42 -9.06 10.04
C ARG A 26 5.04 -8.39 9.96
N ILE A 27 4.07 -9.05 9.31
CA ILE A 27 2.67 -8.61 9.18
C ILE A 27 2.08 -8.22 10.54
N ASP A 28 2.33 -9.05 11.56
CA ASP A 28 1.83 -8.85 12.92
C ASP A 28 2.37 -7.57 13.57
N ALA A 29 3.67 -7.30 13.38
CA ALA A 29 4.30 -6.09 13.88
C ALA A 29 3.78 -4.83 13.19
N LEU A 30 3.51 -4.90 11.88
CA LEU A 30 2.89 -3.79 11.14
C LEU A 30 1.42 -3.58 11.56
N ALA A 31 0.69 -4.67 11.80
CA ALA A 31 -0.69 -4.63 12.29
C ALA A 31 -0.77 -3.92 13.65
N GLU A 32 0.11 -4.28 14.58
CA GLU A 32 0.21 -3.62 15.89
C GLU A 32 0.69 -2.17 15.76
N GLN A 33 1.76 -1.91 14.99
CA GLN A 33 2.34 -0.59 14.80
C GLN A 33 1.34 0.43 14.23
N PHE A 34 0.49 -0.01 13.31
CA PHE A 34 -0.47 0.86 12.63
C PHE A 34 -1.90 0.77 13.19
N GLY A 35 -2.13 -0.12 14.16
CA GLY A 35 -3.46 -0.43 14.67
C GLY A 35 -4.41 -0.84 13.56
N LEU A 36 -3.95 -1.75 12.71
CA LEU A 36 -4.67 -2.32 11.56
C LEU A 36 -4.87 -3.82 11.79
N GLU A 37 -5.90 -4.39 11.18
CA GLU A 37 -6.03 -5.84 11.18
C GLU A 37 -4.93 -6.48 10.32
N PRO A 38 -4.41 -7.66 10.72
CA PRO A 38 -3.39 -8.37 9.96
C PRO A 38 -3.86 -8.70 8.54
N THR A 39 -5.15 -8.96 8.33
CA THR A 39 -5.74 -9.18 7.00
C THR A 39 -5.65 -7.93 6.11
N VAL A 40 -5.78 -6.73 6.69
CA VAL A 40 -5.64 -5.46 5.97
C VAL A 40 -4.17 -5.27 5.56
N VAL A 41 -3.24 -5.52 6.48
CA VAL A 41 -1.80 -5.45 6.21
C VAL A 41 -1.38 -6.45 5.13
N GLU A 42 -1.85 -7.69 5.22
CA GLU A 42 -1.57 -8.74 4.23
C GLU A 42 -2.09 -8.33 2.84
N ALA A 43 -3.34 -7.85 2.75
CA ALA A 43 -3.89 -7.35 1.50
C ALA A 43 -3.13 -6.13 0.95
N THR A 44 -2.60 -5.28 1.83
CA THR A 44 -1.78 -4.11 1.46
C THR A 44 -0.47 -4.57 0.84
N LEU A 45 0.21 -5.53 1.48
CA LEU A 45 1.45 -6.12 0.97
C LEU A 45 1.23 -6.92 -0.31
N ASP A 46 0.11 -7.62 -0.45
CA ASP A 46 -0.27 -8.28 -1.71
C ASP A 46 -0.46 -7.25 -2.83
N CYS A 47 -1.17 -6.15 -2.58
CA CYS A 47 -1.30 -5.05 -3.53
C CYS A 47 0.07 -4.47 -3.91
N LEU A 48 0.96 -4.25 -2.93
CA LEU A 48 2.32 -3.77 -3.17
C LEU A 48 3.16 -4.75 -3.99
N ARG A 49 3.04 -6.06 -3.76
CA ARG A 49 3.72 -7.09 -4.57
C ARG A 49 3.20 -7.15 -6.00
N ARG A 50 1.90 -6.86 -6.19
CA ARG A 50 1.25 -6.84 -7.51
C ARG A 50 1.57 -5.57 -8.29
N LEU A 51 1.86 -4.45 -7.61
CA LEU A 51 2.41 -3.27 -8.25
C LEU A 51 3.80 -3.58 -8.82
N ARG A 52 3.99 -3.31 -10.11
CA ARG A 52 5.30 -3.51 -10.76
C ARG A 52 6.14 -2.26 -10.54
N ARG A 53 7.39 -2.45 -10.09
CA ARG A 53 8.39 -1.37 -10.08
C ARG A 53 8.61 -0.92 -11.52
N MET A 54 8.24 0.32 -11.84
CA MET A 54 8.54 0.92 -13.14
C MET A 54 10.06 1.09 -13.26
N PRO A 55 10.65 0.83 -14.43
CA PRO A 55 12.05 1.15 -14.67
C PRO A 55 12.27 2.66 -14.49
N GLU A 56 13.40 3.03 -13.88
CA GLU A 56 13.80 4.42 -13.66
C GLU A 56 13.72 5.21 -14.98
N GLY A 57 12.84 6.22 -15.04
CA GLY A 57 12.62 7.05 -16.24
C GLY A 57 11.21 6.99 -16.83
N ALA A 58 10.34 6.07 -16.39
CA ALA A 58 8.94 6.11 -16.74
C ALA A 58 8.21 7.19 -15.91
N ALA A 59 7.71 8.23 -16.56
CA ALA A 59 6.99 9.32 -15.90
C ALA A 59 5.74 8.76 -15.21
N VAL A 60 5.70 8.88 -13.88
CA VAL A 60 4.53 8.51 -13.07
C VAL A 60 3.40 9.48 -13.41
N PRO A 61 2.26 9.02 -13.94
CA PRO A 61 1.15 9.92 -14.24
C PRO A 61 0.63 10.54 -12.93
N ALA A 62 0.73 11.87 -12.83
CA ALA A 62 0.33 12.68 -11.66
C ALA A 62 -1.18 12.60 -11.30
N ILE A 63 -1.96 11.77 -12.02
CA ILE A 63 -3.41 11.61 -11.90
C ILE A 63 -3.81 10.34 -11.09
N ALA A 64 -2.84 9.55 -10.61
CA ALA A 64 -3.13 8.21 -10.06
C ALA A 64 -3.74 8.15 -8.63
N CYS A 65 -3.96 9.28 -7.96
CA CYS A 65 -4.57 9.31 -6.62
C CYS A 65 -6.08 9.60 -6.74
N TYR A 66 -6.83 8.64 -7.28
CA TYR A 66 -8.29 8.74 -7.30
C TYR A 66 -8.79 8.67 -5.84
N ARG A 67 -9.53 9.68 -5.37
CA ARG A 67 -10.21 9.65 -4.06
C ARG A 67 -11.26 8.54 -4.09
N ASN A 68 -10.82 7.33 -3.78
CA ASN A 68 -11.68 6.22 -3.49
C ASN A 68 -11.08 5.60 -2.24
N ASP A 69 -11.88 5.40 -1.20
CA ASP A 69 -11.50 4.77 0.07
C ASP A 69 -11.24 3.26 -0.11
N SER A 70 -10.66 2.87 -1.25
CA SER A 70 -10.28 1.51 -1.59
C SER A 70 -8.79 1.34 -1.35
N LEU A 71 -8.43 0.20 -0.76
CA LEU A 71 -7.05 -0.15 -0.46
C LEU A 71 -6.12 -0.02 -1.66
N GLU A 72 -6.57 -0.45 -2.85
CA GLU A 72 -5.78 -0.36 -4.08
C GLU A 72 -5.40 1.09 -4.45
N SER A 73 -6.30 2.05 -4.20
CA SER A 73 -6.02 3.46 -4.50
C SER A 73 -4.99 4.04 -3.55
N ILE A 74 -5.11 3.71 -2.25
CA ILE A 74 -4.14 4.10 -1.22
C ILE A 74 -2.75 3.53 -1.56
N VAL A 75 -2.70 2.25 -1.91
CA VAL A 75 -1.47 1.54 -2.24
C VAL A 75 -0.83 2.07 -3.51
N ARG A 76 -1.61 2.35 -4.55
CA ARG A 76 -1.12 2.97 -5.79
C ARG A 76 -0.61 4.39 -5.57
N CYS A 77 -1.27 5.17 -4.71
CA CYS A 77 -0.85 6.53 -4.40
C CYS A 77 0.47 6.55 -3.61
N ALA A 78 0.62 5.65 -2.63
CA ALA A 78 1.88 5.45 -1.91
C ALA A 78 2.99 4.94 -2.86
N GLY A 79 2.67 3.92 -3.66
CA GLY A 79 3.59 3.31 -4.62
C GLY A 79 4.10 4.28 -5.69
N SER A 80 3.22 5.16 -6.20
CA SER A 80 3.55 6.14 -7.25
C SER A 80 4.74 7.02 -6.88
N LYS A 81 4.87 7.42 -5.60
CA LYS A 81 5.98 8.24 -5.11
C LYS A 81 7.32 7.48 -5.10
N TYR A 82 7.28 6.16 -5.05
CA TYR A 82 8.44 5.27 -5.03
C TYR A 82 8.69 4.60 -6.39
N GLY A 83 7.96 5.01 -7.45
CA GLY A 83 8.10 4.45 -8.80
C GLY A 83 7.39 3.12 -9.02
N TYR A 84 6.36 2.82 -8.23
CA TYR A 84 5.46 1.66 -8.42
C TYR A 84 4.16 2.11 -9.09
N VAL A 85 3.67 1.35 -10.10
CA VAL A 85 2.43 1.65 -10.85
C VAL A 85 1.58 0.41 -11.14
#